data_AF-D8U082-F1
#
_entry.id   AF-D8U082-F1
#
_cell.length_a   1.000
_cell.length_b   1.000
_cell.length_c   1.000
_cell.angle_alpha   90.00
_cell.angle_beta   90.00
_cell.angle_gamma   90.00
#
_symmetry.space_group_name_H-M   'P 1'
#
loop_
_entity.id
_entity.type
_entity.pdbx_description
1 polymer ?
#
loop_
_entity_poly.entity_id
_entity_poly.type
_entity_poly.pdbx_seq_one_letter_code
_entity_poly.pdbx_strand_id
1 'polypeptide(L)' 'SGSGCTYTIKSGDTFWAVALRRGTTLDAIQSLNPGVDPYMLQIGQVINVP' A
#
# COMPACT_ATOMS: atom_id res chain seq x y z
N SER A 1 -13.93 5.73 -12.25
CA SER A 1 -12.78 6.19 -13.05
C SER A 1 -11.70 6.68 -12.12
N GLY A 2 -10.89 5.78 -11.58
CA GLY A 2 -9.71 6.14 -10.78
C GLY A 2 -8.54 5.40 -11.39
N SER A 3 -7.63 6.15 -12.01
CA SER A 3 -6.36 5.58 -12.47
C SER A 3 -5.60 5.16 -11.22
N GLY A 4 -5.50 3.85 -10.97
CA GLY A 4 -4.81 3.33 -9.78
C GLY A 4 -3.40 3.89 -9.71
N CYS A 5 -3.06 4.56 -8.62
CA CYS A 5 -1.69 4.98 -8.36
C CYS A 5 -0.94 3.81 -7.74
N THR A 6 0.32 3.62 -8.13
CA THR A 6 1.18 2.62 -7.51
C THR A 6 2.15 3.25 -6.51
N TYR A 7 2.59 2.47 -5.53
CA TYR A 7 3.62 2.85 -4.58
C TYR A 7 4.63 1.72 -4.42
N THR A 8 5.93 2.06 -4.47
CA THR A 8 7.01 1.12 -4.22
C THR A 8 7.41 1.19 -2.75
N ILE A 9 7.27 0.07 -2.04
CA ILE A 9 7.63 -0.09 -0.63
C ILE A 9 9.11 0.23 -0.40
N LYS A 10 9.38 1.02 0.64
CA LYS A 10 10.72 1.36 1.10
C LYS A 10 10.99 0.75 2.46
N SER A 11 12.26 0.77 2.88
CA SER A 11 12.67 0.28 4.19
C SER A 11 11.89 0.97 5.32
N GLY A 12 11.29 0.16 6.20
CA GLY A 12 10.50 0.63 7.34
C GLY A 12 9.07 1.05 7.02
N ASP A 13 8.62 0.92 5.77
CA ASP A 13 7.21 1.16 5.45
C ASP A 13 6.29 0.05 5.99
N THR A 14 5.09 0.46 6.36
CA THR A 14 3.94 -0.40 6.62
C THR A 14 2.76 0.12 5.81
N PHE A 15 1.75 -0.70 5.54
CA PHE A 15 0.54 -0.21 4.89
C PHE A 15 -0.13 0.93 5.69
N TRP A 16 -0.07 0.87 7.02
CA TRP A 16 -0.59 1.94 7.87
C TRP A 16 0.15 3.27 7.64
N ALA A 17 1.48 3.26 7.64
CA ALA A 17 2.28 4.46 7.40
C ALA A 17 2.07 5.02 5.99
N VAL A 18 1.95 4.14 4.98
CA VAL A 18 1.65 4.55 3.61
C VAL A 18 0.25 5.17 3.52
N ALA A 19 -0.76 4.55 4.15
CA ALA A 19 -2.13 5.06 4.18
C ALA A 19 -2.20 6.48 4.76
N LEU A 20 -1.58 6.70 5.92
CA LEU A 20 -1.51 8.01 6.57
C LEU A 20 -0.86 9.07 5.66
N ARG A 21 0.29 8.75 5.04
CA ARG A 21 0.99 9.68 4.14
C ARG A 21 0.20 10.00 2.87
N ARG A 22 -0.64 9.08 2.41
CA ARG A 22 -1.48 9.23 1.21
C ARG A 22 -2.86 9.81 1.51
N GLY A 23 -3.21 10.04 2.78
CA GLY A 23 -4.54 10.51 3.16
C GLY A 23 -5.64 9.48 2.87
N THR A 24 -5.33 8.19 3.01
CA THR A 24 -6.28 7.09 2.81
C THR A 24 -6.30 6.15 4.03
N THR A 25 -7.05 5.05 3.96
CA THR A 25 -7.15 4.05 5.03
C THR A 25 -6.35 2.80 4.71
N LEU A 26 -5.97 2.07 5.77
CA LEU A 26 -5.36 0.75 5.65
C LEU A 26 -6.24 -0.20 4.84
N ASP A 27 -7.54 -0.22 5.15
CA ASP A 27 -8.51 -1.10 4.48
C ASP A 27 -8.62 -0.81 2.98
N ALA A 28 -8.57 0.48 2.59
CA ALA A 28 -8.57 0.85 1.18
C ALA A 28 -7.34 0.30 0.45
N ILE A 29 -6.14 0.41 1.05
CA ILE A 29 -4.92 -0.18 0.49
C ILE A 29 -5.03 -1.71 0.44
N GLN A 30 -5.45 -2.38 1.52
CA GLN A 30 -5.59 -3.84 1.53
C GLN A 30 -6.57 -4.35 0.47
N SER A 31 -7.71 -3.67 0.30
CA SER A 31 -8.73 -4.04 -0.69
C SER A 31 -8.22 -4.00 -2.13
N LEU A 32 -7.25 -3.12 -2.43
CA LEU A 32 -6.62 -2.99 -3.74
C LEU A 32 -5.45 -3.97 -3.96
N ASN A 33 -5.02 -4.69 -2.93
CA ASN A 33 -3.86 -5.58 -2.97
C ASN A 33 -4.23 -6.98 -2.44
N PRO A 34 -5.20 -7.68 -3.06
CA PRO A 34 -5.57 -9.03 -2.64
C PRO A 34 -4.36 -9.96 -2.74
N GLY A 35 -4.12 -10.75 -1.69
CA GLY A 35 -3.00 -11.69 -1.61
C GLY A 35 -1.67 -11.09 -1.14
N VAL A 36 -1.62 -9.78 -0.84
CA VAL A 36 -0.45 -9.18 -0.19
C VAL A 36 -0.63 -9.24 1.33
N ASP A 37 0.32 -9.87 2.01
CA ASP A 37 0.39 -9.85 3.48
C ASP A 37 1.00 -8.50 3.95
N PRO A 38 0.23 -7.66 4.66
CA PRO A 38 0.71 -6.37 5.15
C PRO A 38 1.83 -6.48 6.22
N TYR A 39 2.05 -7.66 6.79
CA TYR A 39 3.12 -7.94 7.75
C TYR A 39 4.39 -8.50 7.11
N MET A 40 4.36 -8.86 5.82
CA MET A 40 5.52 -9.43 5.10
C MET A 40 5.93 -8.59 3.87
N LEU A 41 5.78 -7.28 3.97
CA LEU A 41 6.13 -6.37 2.88
C LEU A 41 7.62 -6.43 2.54
N GLN A 42 7.92 -6.52 1.24
CA GLN A 42 9.29 -6.55 0.73
C GLN A 42 9.70 -5.16 0.21
N ILE A 43 10.94 -4.74 0.49
CA ILE A 43 11.49 -3.52 -0.11
C ILE A 43 11.50 -3.68 -1.64
N GLY A 44 11.02 -2.67 -2.36
CA GLY A 44 10.88 -2.72 -3.81
C GLY A 44 9.57 -3.34 -4.30
N GLN A 45 8.77 -3.94 -3.41
CA GLN A 45 7.43 -4.41 -3.76
C GLN A 45 6.56 -3.23 -4.21
N VAL A 46 5.82 -3.43 -5.30
CA VAL A 46 4.85 -2.46 -5.79
C VAL A 46 3.46 -2.81 -5.29
N ILE A 47 2.78 -1.84 -4.69
CA ILE A 47 1.40 -1.96 -4.24
C ILE A 47 0.51 -0.92 -4.92
N ASN A 48 -0.78 -1.23 -5.02
CA ASN A 48 -1.80 -0.29 -5.44
C ASN A 48 -2.20 0.60 -4.26
N VAL A 49 -2.39 1.88 -4.51
CA VAL A 49 -2.96 2.84 -3.57
C VAL A 49 -4.10 3.61 -4.26
N PRO A 50 -5.12 4.06 -3.52
CA PRO A 50 -6.16 4.93 -4.05
C PRO A 50 -5.61 6.22 -4.67
#